data_AF-A0A2S9FA51-F1
#
_entry.id   AF-A0A2S9FA51-F1
#
_cell.length_a   1.000
_cell.length_b   1.000
_cell.length_c   1.000
_cell.angle_alpha   90.00
_cell.angle_beta   90.00
_cell.angle_gamma   90.00
#
_symmetry.space_group_name_H-M   'P 1'
#
loop_
_entity.id
_entity.type
_entity.pdbx_description
1 polymer ?
#
loop_
_entity_poly.entity_id
_entity_poly.type
_entity_poly.pdbx_seq_one_letter_code
_entity_poly.pdbx_strand_id
1 'polypeptide(L)'
;MSTYALIDDLVRTFKAEGRIVIVGASLAGLRAAEALRDEGFTGSLTIIGDEVHEPYDRPPLSKQVLKGWVPAGNTKLPRMRAIDADWRLGVAATGLDRDNREVLLANGDKVPYDRL
;
A
#
# COMPACT_ATOMS: atom_id res chain seq x y z
N MET A 1 21.80 14.14 -26.34
CA MET A 1 20.82 14.02 -25.24
C MET A 1 21.61 13.93 -23.95
N SER A 2 21.32 14.75 -22.93
CA SER A 2 22.07 14.73 -21.65
C SER A 2 21.63 13.54 -20.79
N THR A 3 22.54 12.97 -19.99
CA THR A 3 22.24 11.88 -19.04
C THR A 3 21.06 12.21 -18.12
N TYR A 4 20.92 13.47 -17.71
CA TYR A 4 19.78 13.94 -16.91
C TYR A 4 18.43 13.76 -17.62
N ALA A 5 18.36 14.07 -18.90
CA ALA A 5 17.12 13.94 -19.68
C ALA A 5 16.68 12.46 -19.81
N LEU A 6 17.64 11.53 -19.87
CA LEU A 6 17.34 10.11 -19.93
C LEU A 6 16.81 9.57 -18.59
N ILE A 7 17.38 10.03 -17.47
CA ILE A 7 16.93 9.66 -16.13
C ILE A 7 15.53 10.19 -15.86
N ASP A 8 15.25 11.44 -16.23
CA ASP A 8 13.93 12.05 -16.05
C ASP A 8 12.85 11.30 -16.84
N ASP A 9 13.17 10.85 -18.06
CA ASP A 9 12.28 10.06 -18.89
C ASP A 9 12.00 8.68 -18.27
N LEU A 10 13.06 7.97 -17.83
CA LEU A 10 12.95 6.71 -17.10
C LEU A 10 12.07 6.83 -15.85
N VAL A 11 12.24 7.91 -15.07
CA VAL A 11 11.43 8.16 -13.86
C VAL A 11 9.98 8.44 -14.24
N ARG A 12 9.73 9.22 -15.30
CA ARG A 12 8.36 9.47 -15.79
C ARG A 12 7.68 8.18 -16.25
N THR A 13 8.36 7.36 -17.05
CA THR A 13 7.83 6.06 -17.50
C THR A 13 7.55 5.15 -16.32
N PHE A 14 8.48 5.05 -15.36
CA PHE A 14 8.25 4.26 -14.16
C PHE A 14 7.06 4.78 -13.34
N LYS A 15 6.90 6.10 -13.21
CA LYS A 15 5.74 6.70 -12.55
C LYS A 15 4.43 6.35 -13.25
N ALA A 16 4.43 6.22 -14.58
CA ALA A 16 3.24 5.92 -15.36
C ALA A 16 2.87 4.43 -15.39
N GLU A 17 3.87 3.54 -15.46
CA GLU A 17 3.66 2.13 -15.81
C GLU A 17 4.17 1.14 -14.74
N GLY A 18 4.96 1.62 -13.78
CA GLY A 18 5.56 0.78 -12.76
C GLY A 18 4.53 0.08 -11.87
N ARG A 19 4.97 -1.00 -11.25
CA ARG A 19 4.18 -1.77 -10.28
C ARG A 19 4.81 -1.65 -8.90
N ILE A 20 4.08 -1.03 -7.97
CA ILE A 20 4.50 -0.91 -6.58
C ILE A 20 3.58 -1.76 -5.71
N VAL A 21 4.17 -2.58 -4.86
CA VAL A 21 3.46 -3.35 -3.84
C VAL A 21 3.79 -2.77 -2.48
N ILE A 22 2.79 -2.62 -1.61
CA ILE A 22 2.96 -2.18 -0.22
C ILE A 22 2.45 -3.31 0.69
N VAL A 23 3.32 -3.88 1.51
CA VAL A 23 2.93 -4.88 2.52
C VAL A 23 2.64 -4.18 3.83
N GLY A 24 1.37 -4.16 4.21
CA GLY A 24 0.84 -3.54 5.42
C GLY A 24 -0.26 -2.53 5.14
N ALA A 25 -1.52 -2.97 5.17
CA ALA A 25 -2.71 -2.13 5.03
C ALA A 25 -3.07 -1.35 6.32
N SER A 26 -2.10 -0.62 6.88
CA SER A 26 -2.28 0.21 8.08
C SER A 26 -1.99 1.69 7.80
N LEU A 27 -1.83 2.52 8.84
CA LEU A 27 -1.49 3.94 8.70
C LEU A 27 -0.28 4.16 7.78
N ALA A 28 0.82 3.44 8.01
CA ALA A 28 2.04 3.63 7.22
C ALA A 28 1.82 3.31 5.73
N GLY A 29 1.19 2.17 5.43
CA GLY A 29 0.91 1.79 4.04
C GLY A 29 -0.09 2.73 3.35
N LEU A 30 -1.12 3.18 4.07
CA LEU A 30 -2.05 4.18 3.55
C LEU A 30 -1.33 5.48 3.21
N ARG A 31 -0.49 6.00 4.11
CA ARG A 31 0.24 7.27 3.88
C ARG A 31 1.31 7.13 2.80
N ALA A 32 1.96 5.97 2.68
CA ALA A 32 2.89 5.69 1.59
C ALA A 32 2.19 5.68 0.22
N ALA A 33 1.05 4.99 0.12
CA ALA A 33 0.23 4.95 -1.08
C ALA A 33 -0.22 6.35 -1.52
N GLU A 34 -0.66 7.15 -0.55
CA GLU A 34 -1.04 8.53 -0.75
C GLU A 34 0.13 9.41 -1.22
N ALA A 35 1.30 9.30 -0.58
CA ALA A 35 2.49 10.03 -0.99
C ALA A 35 2.94 9.67 -2.41
N LEU A 36 2.83 8.39 -2.80
CA LEU A 36 3.11 7.99 -4.18
C LEU A 36 2.20 8.73 -5.18
N ARG A 37 0.90 8.86 -4.88
CA ARG A 37 -0.03 9.62 -5.72
C ARG A 37 0.29 11.11 -5.74
N ASP A 38 0.63 11.70 -4.59
CA ASP A 38 1.04 13.11 -4.51
C ASP A 38 2.30 13.38 -5.37
N GLU A 39 3.23 12.42 -5.40
CA GLU A 39 4.44 12.46 -6.22
C GLU A 39 4.20 12.11 -7.70
N GLY A 40 2.94 11.92 -8.12
CA GLY A 40 2.57 11.68 -9.50
C GLY A 40 2.82 10.25 -9.99
N PHE A 41 2.98 9.26 -9.10
CA PHE A 41 2.93 7.86 -9.49
C PHE A 41 1.50 7.50 -9.88
N THR A 42 1.28 7.16 -11.15
CA THR A 42 -0.01 6.71 -11.70
C THR A 42 0.01 5.23 -12.09
N GLY A 43 1.16 4.57 -11.95
CA GLY A 43 1.30 3.14 -12.14
C GLY A 43 0.47 2.32 -11.17
N SER A 44 0.48 1.01 -11.37
CA SER A 44 -0.30 0.09 -10.55
C SER A 44 0.22 0.04 -9.11
N LEU A 45 -0.72 0.07 -8.18
CA LEU A 45 -0.43 -0.02 -6.76
C LEU A 45 -1.23 -1.18 -6.17
N THR A 46 -0.56 -2.08 -5.47
CA THR A 46 -1.20 -3.15 -4.71
C THR A 46 -0.87 -2.99 -3.24
N ILE A 47 -1.88 -3.03 -2.36
CA ILE A 47 -1.70 -2.93 -0.91
C ILE A 47 -2.20 -4.23 -0.28
N ILE A 48 -1.32 -4.91 0.44
CA ILE A 48 -1.59 -6.21 1.06
C ILE A 48 -1.76 -6.05 2.57
N GLY A 49 -2.77 -6.68 3.14
CA GLY A 49 -3.02 -6.71 4.58
C GLY A 49 -3.60 -8.05 5.02
N ASP A 50 -3.12 -8.57 6.14
CA ASP A 50 -3.62 -9.78 6.78
C ASP A 50 -5.00 -9.59 7.43
N GLU A 51 -5.35 -8.36 7.80
CA GLU A 51 -6.67 -7.99 8.31
C GLU A 51 -7.67 -7.73 7.19
N VAL A 52 -8.94 -8.13 7.39
CA VAL A 52 -10.05 -7.92 6.44
C VAL A 52 -10.56 -6.47 6.41
N HIS A 53 -10.05 -5.62 7.29
CA HIS A 53 -10.51 -4.26 7.49
C HIS A 53 -9.68 -3.26 6.68
N GLU A 54 -10.33 -2.21 6.18
CA GLU A 54 -9.62 -1.04 5.68
C GLU A 54 -8.73 -0.41 6.78
N PRO A 55 -7.67 0.34 6.42
CA PRO A 55 -6.78 0.97 7.40
C PRO A 55 -7.52 1.79 8.46
N TYR A 56 -7.14 1.59 9.72
CA TYR A 56 -7.73 2.26 10.88
C TYR A 56 -6.67 2.63 11.92
N ASP A 57 -7.01 3.56 12.80
CA ASP A 57 -6.18 4.05 13.88
C ASP A 57 -6.21 3.06 15.05
N ARG A 58 -5.04 2.50 15.38
CA ARG A 58 -4.87 1.50 16.44
C ARG A 58 -4.79 2.08 17.86
N PRO A 59 -4.16 3.25 18.13
CA PRO A 59 -4.07 3.84 19.46
C PRO A 59 -5.40 3.95 20.23
N PRO A 60 -6.54 4.37 19.62
CA PRO A 60 -7.82 4.44 20.31
C PRO A 60 -8.36 3.09 20.78
N LEU A 61 -7.95 2.00 20.13
CA LEU A 61 -8.42 0.64 20.45
C LEU A 61 -8.07 0.24 21.88
N SER A 62 -6.87 0.60 22.34
CA SER A 62 -6.38 0.28 23.68
C SER A 62 -6.99 1.11 24.81
N LYS A 63 -7.76 2.16 24.50
CA LYS A 63 -8.21 3.18 25.47
C LYS A 63 -9.67 3.56 25.26
N GLN A 64 -9.95 4.50 24.35
CA GLN A 64 -11.27 5.08 24.18
C GLN A 64 -12.29 4.03 23.74
N VAL A 65 -11.90 3.16 22.80
CA VAL A 65 -12.78 2.08 22.34
C VAL A 65 -12.96 1.02 23.42
N LEU A 66 -11.87 0.59 24.06
CA LEU A 66 -11.93 -0.40 25.16
C LEU A 66 -12.78 0.09 26.34
N LYS A 67 -12.80 1.40 26.62
CA LYS A 67 -13.65 2.03 27.64
C LYS A 67 -15.08 2.32 27.17
N GLY A 68 -15.41 2.01 25.92
CA GLY A 68 -16.73 2.27 25.33
C GLY A 68 -17.03 3.74 25.05
N TRP A 69 -16.04 4.63 25.09
CA TRP A 69 -16.21 6.07 24.85
C TRP A 69 -16.31 6.40 23.35
N VAL A 70 -15.72 5.55 22.51
CA VAL A 70 -15.71 5.72 21.05
C VAL A 70 -16.08 4.37 20.41
N PRO A 71 -17.03 4.34 19.45
CA PRO A 71 -17.29 3.13 18.68
C PRO A 71 -16.07 2.71 17.86
N ALA A 72 -15.80 1.41 17.74
CA ALA A 72 -14.68 0.90 16.95
C ALA A 72 -14.74 1.35 15.47
N GLY A 73 -15.95 1.50 14.91
CA GLY A 73 -16.12 2.01 13.54
C GLY A 73 -15.62 3.43 13.30
N ASN A 74 -15.41 4.22 14.36
CA ASN A 74 -14.90 5.59 14.28
C ASN A 74 -13.37 5.66 14.23
N THR A 75 -12.66 4.53 14.19
CA THR A 75 -11.19 4.52 14.04
C THR A 75 -10.73 4.48 12.59
N LYS A 76 -11.64 4.40 11.60
CA LYS A 76 -11.27 4.41 10.17
C LYS A 76 -10.37 5.59 9.84
N LEU A 77 -9.26 5.33 9.16
CA LEU A 77 -8.36 6.39 8.73
C LEU A 77 -8.94 7.10 7.50
N PRO A 78 -9.05 8.44 7.52
CA PRO A 78 -9.51 9.17 6.35
C PRO A 78 -8.47 9.07 5.24
N ARG A 79 -8.96 8.75 4.04
CA ARG A 79 -8.21 8.92 2.80
C ARG A 79 -8.17 10.40 2.47
N MET A 80 -6.97 10.95 2.34
CA MET A 80 -6.77 12.35 1.98
C MET A 80 -6.81 12.56 0.47
N ARG A 81 -6.69 11.48 -0.32
CA ARG A 81 -6.82 11.48 -1.78
C ARG A 81 -7.31 10.13 -2.31
N ALA A 82 -7.70 10.10 -3.58
CA ALA A 82 -7.96 8.85 -4.29
C ALA A 82 -6.64 8.10 -4.51
N ILE A 83 -6.60 6.84 -4.12
CA ILE A 83 -5.40 5.99 -4.23
C ILE A 83 -5.48 5.10 -5.47
N ASP A 84 -6.67 4.65 -5.87
CA ASP A 84 -6.86 3.66 -6.94
C ASP A 84 -5.82 2.52 -6.89
N ALA A 85 -6.01 1.62 -5.92
CA ALA A 85 -5.12 0.49 -5.66
C ALA A 85 -5.92 -0.82 -5.65
N ASP A 86 -5.24 -1.91 -5.99
CA ASP A 86 -5.71 -3.27 -5.70
C ASP A 86 -5.47 -3.55 -4.21
N TRP A 87 -6.55 -3.75 -3.46
CA TRP A 87 -6.50 -4.01 -2.02
C TRP A 87 -6.65 -5.51 -1.77
N ARG A 88 -5.55 -6.16 -1.37
CA ARG A 88 -5.52 -7.57 -0.96
C ARG A 88 -5.63 -7.66 0.55
N LEU A 89 -6.84 -7.45 1.07
CA LEU A 89 -7.15 -7.53 2.50
C LEU A 89 -7.53 -8.95 2.91
N GLY A 90 -7.33 -9.28 4.18
CA GLY A 90 -7.62 -10.60 4.74
C GLY A 90 -6.64 -11.70 4.32
N VAL A 91 -5.50 -11.33 3.72
CA VAL A 91 -4.49 -12.27 3.24
C VAL A 91 -3.10 -11.77 3.59
N ALA A 92 -2.40 -12.57 4.40
CA ALA A 92 -1.04 -12.24 4.82
C ALA A 92 -0.05 -12.43 3.66
N ALA A 93 0.90 -11.50 3.52
CA ALA A 93 2.13 -11.75 2.79
C ALA A 93 3.02 -12.67 3.64
N THR A 94 3.40 -13.83 3.12
CA THR A 94 4.14 -14.87 3.84
C THR A 94 5.58 -15.03 3.37
N GLY A 95 5.94 -14.41 2.24
CA GLY A 95 7.30 -14.49 1.72
C GLY A 95 7.58 -13.50 0.60
N LEU A 96 8.86 -13.37 0.27
CA LEU A 96 9.37 -12.52 -0.80
C LEU A 96 10.26 -13.35 -1.71
N ASP A 97 9.85 -13.53 -2.97
CA ASP A 97 10.67 -14.13 -4.02
C ASP A 97 11.38 -13.00 -4.78
N ARG A 98 12.66 -12.81 -4.49
CA ARG A 98 13.46 -11.71 -5.07
C ARG A 98 13.93 -12.00 -6.49
N ASP A 99 14.06 -13.28 -6.84
CA ASP A 99 14.54 -13.70 -8.15
C ASP A 99 13.43 -13.48 -9.18
N ASN A 100 12.19 -13.86 -8.84
CA ASN A 100 11.02 -13.64 -9.67
C ASN A 100 10.34 -12.28 -9.45
N ARG A 101 10.75 -11.54 -8.40
CA ARG A 101 10.14 -10.26 -7.97
C ARG A 101 8.65 -10.39 -7.67
N GLU A 102 8.32 -11.32 -6.78
CA GLU A 102 6.94 -11.59 -6.35
C GLU A 102 6.82 -11.59 -4.82
N VAL A 103 5.70 -11.06 -4.31
CA VAL A 103 5.26 -11.27 -2.93
C VAL A 103 4.39 -12.52 -2.89
N LEU A 104 4.71 -13.44 -1.98
CA LEU A 104 3.97 -14.68 -1.78
C LEU A 104 2.88 -14.46 -0.74
N LEU A 105 1.65 -14.88 -1.04
CA LEU A 105 0.49 -14.72 -0.17
C LEU A 105 0.10 -16.04 0.50
N ALA A 106 -0.50 -15.95 1.69
CA ALA A 106 -0.95 -17.10 2.47
C ALA A 106 -1.99 -17.97 1.76
N ASN A 107 -2.75 -17.40 0.83
CA ASN A 107 -3.73 -18.12 0.01
C ASN A 107 -3.12 -18.83 -1.21
N GLY A 108 -1.79 -18.76 -1.39
CA GLY A 108 -1.06 -19.33 -2.53
C GLY A 108 -0.92 -18.40 -3.72
N ASP A 109 -1.56 -17.23 -3.72
CA ASP A 109 -1.39 -16.23 -4.77
C ASP A 109 0.01 -15.62 -4.74
N LYS A 110 0.40 -15.04 -5.88
CA LYS A 110 1.63 -14.28 -6.03
C LYS A 110 1.34 -12.92 -6.63
N VAL A 111 1.96 -11.89 -6.06
CA VAL A 111 1.80 -10.50 -6.50
C VAL A 111 3.12 -10.00 -7.05
N PRO A 112 3.25 -9.77 -8.37
CA PRO A 112 4.49 -9.31 -8.97
C PRO A 112 4.73 -7.82 -8.68
N TYR A 113 5.99 -7.43 -8.54
CA TYR A 113 6.36 -6.04 -8.24
C TYR A 113 7.60 -5.58 -9.03
N ASP A 114 7.71 -4.27 -9.21
CA ASP A 114 8.95 -3.61 -9.63
C ASP A 114 9.62 -2.90 -8.45
N ARG A 115 8.82 -2.42 -7.48
CA ARG A 115 9.25 -1.98 -6.15
C ARG A 115 8.31 -2.49 -5.05
N LEU A 116 8.86 -2.69 -3.86
CA LEU A 116 8.20 -3.18 -2.65
C LEU A 116 8.50 -2.24 -1.49
#